data_AF-A0A839UM60-F1
#
_entry.id   AF-A0A839UM60-F1
#
_cell.length_a   1.000
_cell.length_b   1.000
_cell.length_c   1.000
_cell.angle_alpha   90.00
_cell.angle_beta   90.00
_cell.angle_gamma   90.00
#
_symmetry.space_group_name_H-M   'P 1'
#
loop_
_entity.id
_entity.type
_entity.pdbx_description
1 polymer ?
#
loop_
_entity_poly.entity_id
_entity_poly.type
_entity_poly.pdbx_seq_one_letter_code
_entity_poly.pdbx_strand_id
1 'polypeptide(L)'
;MHRTKCSASPYIYYIELDSEIPILESDIESFVQDIKQGVAVYGYTPNIMISTDEPYDYWDSVKNLFLKMDTGKLGICTDQEVSGLVSNLLPLNSNVSIKSYGYSEKDECDNWLSK
;
A
#
# COMPACT_ATOMS: atom_id res chain seq x y z
N MET A 1 15.55 3.95 2.16
CA MET A 1 14.62 4.22 1.03
C MET A 1 13.63 3.08 0.96
N HIS A 2 12.34 3.40 0.87
CA HIS A 2 11.28 2.40 0.69
C HIS A 2 11.53 1.53 -0.54
N ARG A 3 11.22 0.24 -0.44
CA ARG A 3 11.39 -0.70 -1.55
C ARG A 3 10.06 -0.96 -2.22
N THR A 4 10.08 -1.03 -3.54
CA THR A 4 8.89 -1.32 -4.32
C THR A 4 9.12 -2.51 -5.25
N LYS A 5 8.06 -3.26 -5.49
CA LYS A 5 8.00 -4.32 -6.50
C LYS A 5 6.58 -4.38 -7.07
N CYS A 6 6.42 -4.99 -8.23
CA CYS A 6 5.11 -5.25 -8.80
C CYS A 6 4.99 -6.68 -9.33
N SER A 7 3.77 -7.23 -9.31
CA SER A 7 3.40 -8.47 -10.01
C SER A 7 2.51 -8.12 -11.20
N ALA A 8 2.54 -8.93 -12.26
CA ALA A 8 1.78 -8.65 -13.48
C ALA A 8 0.40 -9.31 -13.54
N SER A 9 0.20 -10.40 -12.80
CA SER A 9 -1.04 -11.19 -12.82
C SER A 9 -1.28 -11.88 -11.48
N PRO A 10 -2.21 -11.37 -10.65
CA PRO A 10 -2.89 -10.08 -10.78
C PRO A 10 -1.94 -8.90 -10.59
N TYR A 11 -2.27 -7.71 -11.13
CA TYR A 11 -1.43 -6.52 -10.95
C TYR A 11 -1.49 -6.03 -9.50
N ILE A 12 -0.45 -6.35 -8.73
CA ILE A 12 -0.28 -5.87 -7.35
C ILE A 12 0.98 -5.03 -7.29
N TYR A 13 0.87 -3.86 -6.65
CA TYR A 13 1.99 -2.98 -6.34
C TYR A 13 2.34 -3.10 -4.86
N TYR A 14 3.57 -3.49 -4.56
CA TYR A 14 4.03 -3.73 -3.20
C TYR A 14 4.96 -2.60 -2.78
N ILE A 15 4.76 -2.10 -1.57
CA ILE A 15 5.59 -1.09 -0.92
C ILE A 15 6.04 -1.67 0.42
N GLU A 16 7.34 -1.90 0.56
CA GLU A 16 7.98 -2.24 1.82
C GLU A 16 8.53 -0.95 2.43
N LEU A 17 7.97 -0.60 3.59
CA LEU A 17 8.34 0.62 4.31
C LEU A 17 9.72 0.46 4.92
N ASP A 18 10.38 1.59 5.08
CA ASP A 18 11.66 1.70 5.74
C ASP A 18 11.34 2.35 7.08
N SER A 19 11.63 1.65 8.19
CA SER A 19 11.24 2.05 9.54
C SER A 19 11.85 3.39 9.96
N GLU A 20 12.98 3.77 9.37
CA GLU A 20 13.77 4.92 9.78
C GLU A 20 13.30 6.24 9.14
N ILE A 21 12.46 6.19 8.10
CA ILE A 21 12.10 7.38 7.30
C ILE A 21 10.60 7.46 6.97
N PRO A 22 10.00 8.66 6.98
CA PRO A 22 8.63 8.85 6.51
C PRO A 22 8.54 8.77 4.97
N ILE A 23 7.35 8.46 4.46
CA ILE A 23 7.04 8.62 3.03
C ILE A 23 7.00 10.12 2.70
N LEU A 24 7.92 10.56 1.83
CA LEU A 24 7.98 11.95 1.35
C LEU A 24 7.15 12.15 0.09
N GLU A 25 6.92 13.42 -0.27
CA GLU A 25 6.20 13.76 -1.50
C GLU A 25 6.89 13.20 -2.76
N SER A 26 8.22 13.23 -2.80
CA SER A 26 9.02 12.65 -3.89
C SER A 26 8.86 11.14 -4.03
N ASP A 27 8.67 10.43 -2.91
CA ASP A 27 8.40 9.00 -2.92
C ASP A 27 7.02 8.73 -3.52
N ILE A 28 6.02 9.51 -3.11
CA ILE A 28 4.65 9.39 -3.64
C ILE A 28 4.61 9.66 -5.14
N GLU A 29 5.30 10.70 -5.61
CA GLU A 29 5.41 11.01 -7.05
C GLU A 29 6.02 9.84 -7.83
N SER A 30 7.08 9.24 -7.28
CA SER A 30 7.73 8.07 -7.87
C SER A 30 6.78 6.87 -7.92
N PHE A 31 6.10 6.54 -6.82
CA PHE A 31 5.15 5.42 -6.77
C PHE A 31 3.97 5.61 -7.74
N VAL A 32 3.43 6.83 -7.83
CA VAL A 32 2.34 7.16 -8.76
C VAL A 32 2.82 7.02 -10.21
N GLN A 33 4.05 7.43 -10.51
CA GLN A 33 4.64 7.26 -11.83
C GLN A 33 4.80 5.78 -12.20
N ASP A 34 5.34 4.96 -11.30
CA ASP A 34 5.49 3.51 -11.49
C ASP A 34 4.14 2.84 -11.74
N ILE A 35 3.12 3.22 -10.96
CA ILE A 35 1.77 2.70 -11.14
C ILE A 35 1.20 3.09 -12.49
N LYS A 36 1.32 4.36 -12.90
CA LYS A 36 0.86 4.83 -14.22
C LYS A 36 1.49 4.05 -15.36
N GLN A 37 2.79 3.74 -15.25
CA GLN A 37 3.49 2.90 -16.23
C GLN A 37 2.91 1.49 -16.27
N GLY A 38 2.72 0.85 -15.11
CA GLY A 38 2.11 -0.47 -15.07
C GLY A 38 0.65 -0.48 -15.55
N VAL A 39 -0.15 0.55 -15.26
CA VAL A 39 -1.52 0.71 -15.81
C VAL A 39 -1.48 0.79 -17.34
N ALA A 40 -0.52 1.51 -17.92
CA ALA A 40 -0.36 1.57 -19.37
C ALA A 40 0.01 0.21 -20.00
N VAL A 41 0.65 -0.69 -19.24
CA VAL A 41 1.04 -2.03 -19.69
C VAL A 41 -0.08 -3.05 -19.47
N TYR A 42 -0.69 -3.07 -18.29
CA TYR A 42 -1.64 -4.10 -17.86
C TYR A 42 -3.10 -3.71 -18.15
N GLY A 43 -3.41 -2.41 -18.29
CA GLY A 43 -4.73 -1.89 -18.66
C GLY A 43 -5.70 -1.69 -17.49
N TYR A 44 -5.25 -1.87 -16.24
CA TYR A 44 -6.07 -1.71 -15.04
C TYR A 44 -5.24 -1.20 -13.85
N THR A 45 -5.90 -0.57 -12.89
CA THR A 45 -5.31 -0.05 -11.65
C THR A 45 -4.88 -1.20 -10.72
N PRO A 46 -3.68 -1.14 -10.09
CA PRO A 46 -3.23 -2.21 -9.22
C PRO A 46 -3.96 -2.21 -7.89
N ASN A 47 -3.98 -3.38 -7.24
CA ASN A 47 -4.18 -3.45 -5.80
C ASN A 47 -2.83 -3.19 -5.10
N ILE A 48 -2.86 -2.64 -3.89
CA ILE A 48 -1.63 -2.21 -3.19
C ILE A 48 -1.44 -3.01 -1.91
N MET A 49 -0.21 -3.47 -1.69
CA MET A 49 0.24 -3.99 -0.40
C MET A 49 1.29 -3.04 0.19
N ILE A 50 1.05 -2.55 1.40
CA ILE A 50 2.05 -1.86 2.23
C ILE A 50 2.50 -2.85 3.30
N SER A 51 3.80 -2.94 3.58
CA SER A 51 4.30 -3.83 4.62
C SER A 51 5.52 -3.30 5.36
N THR A 52 5.66 -3.68 6.63
CA THR A 52 6.84 -3.44 7.47
C THR A 52 6.93 -4.53 8.53
N ASP A 53 8.10 -5.15 8.67
CA ASP A 53 8.43 -6.09 9.76
C ASP A 53 8.91 -5.38 11.02
N GLU A 54 9.32 -4.13 10.88
CA GLU A 54 9.77 -3.29 11.97
C GLU A 54 8.70 -2.26 12.36
N PRO A 55 8.73 -1.75 13.60
CA PRO A 55 7.91 -0.62 14.00
C PRO A 55 8.13 0.59 13.09
N TYR A 56 7.04 1.17 12.60
CA TYR A 56 7.00 2.36 11.78
C TYR A 56 6.27 3.46 12.53
N ASP A 57 6.94 4.59 12.78
CA ASP A 57 6.35 5.70 13.55
C ASP A 57 5.64 6.73 12.65
N TYR A 58 5.85 6.63 11.33
CA TYR A 58 5.41 7.65 10.37
C TYR A 58 4.11 7.29 9.64
N TRP A 59 3.19 6.57 10.29
CA TRP A 59 1.93 6.10 9.67
C TRP A 59 1.08 7.23 9.07
N ASP A 60 1.15 8.44 9.61
CA ASP A 60 0.46 9.60 9.04
C ASP A 60 0.90 9.90 7.59
N SER A 61 2.14 9.58 7.21
CA SER A 61 2.63 9.74 5.83
C SER A 61 1.90 8.81 4.84
N VAL A 62 1.40 7.66 5.29
CA VAL A 62 0.61 6.72 4.49
C VAL A 62 -0.72 7.32 4.07
N LYS A 63 -1.28 8.26 4.87
CA LYS A 63 -2.50 8.97 4.50
C LYS A 63 -2.30 9.82 3.23
N ASN A 64 -1.17 10.50 3.11
CA ASN A 64 -0.86 11.31 1.93
C ASN A 64 -0.69 10.43 0.68
N LEU A 65 -0.05 9.27 0.86
CA LEU A 65 0.05 8.25 -0.17
C LEU A 65 -1.33 7.78 -0.64
N PHE A 66 -2.20 7.40 0.29
CA PHE A 66 -3.56 6.92 0.01
C PHE A 66 -4.41 7.92 -0.78
N LEU A 67 -4.29 9.22 -0.49
CA LEU A 67 -5.02 10.27 -1.19
C LEU A 67 -4.56 10.50 -2.64
N LYS A 68 -3.31 10.14 -2.96
CA LYS A 68 -2.72 10.37 -4.28
C LYS A 68 -2.71 9.12 -5.18
N MET A 69 -2.87 7.93 -4.60
CA MET A 69 -2.90 6.67 -5.34
C MET A 69 -4.32 6.26 -5.72
N ASP A 70 -4.47 5.78 -6.94
CA ASP A 70 -5.68 5.07 -7.37
C ASP A 70 -5.50 3.57 -7.11
N THR A 71 -6.47 2.92 -6.48
CA THR A 71 -6.47 1.48 -6.15
C THR A 71 -7.88 0.98 -5.86
N GLY A 72 -8.13 -0.32 -6.05
CA GLY A 72 -9.36 -0.98 -5.58
C GLY A 72 -9.23 -1.56 -4.17
N LYS A 73 -8.03 -2.03 -3.80
CA LYS A 73 -7.76 -2.67 -2.51
C LYS A 73 -6.42 -2.21 -1.94
N LEU A 74 -6.41 -1.99 -0.63
CA LEU A 74 -5.21 -1.71 0.15
C LEU A 74 -5.05 -2.75 1.27
N GLY A 75 -3.96 -3.50 1.23
CA GLY A 75 -3.52 -4.37 2.30
C GLY A 75 -2.39 -3.71 3.09
N ILE A 76 -2.46 -3.72 4.42
CA ILE A 76 -1.39 -3.25 5.32
C ILE A 76 -0.91 -4.43 6.16
N CYS A 77 0.35 -4.86 5.97
CA CYS A 77 0.93 -6.00 6.69
C CYS A 77 1.96 -5.52 7.70
N THR A 78 1.61 -5.54 8.98
CA THR A 78 2.47 -5.10 10.07
C THR A 78 2.01 -5.73 11.37
N ASP A 79 2.95 -5.96 12.29
CA ASP A 79 2.62 -6.43 13.64
C ASP A 79 2.22 -5.27 14.58
N GLN A 80 2.29 -4.01 14.11
CA GLN A 80 1.79 -2.85 14.84
C GLN A 80 0.26 -2.73 14.75
N GLU A 81 -0.36 -2.19 15.80
CA GLU A 81 -1.79 -1.87 15.77
C GLU A 81 -2.06 -0.67 14.86
N VAL A 82 -2.65 -0.93 13.67
CA VAL A 82 -3.01 0.09 12.67
C VAL A 82 -4.53 0.28 12.52
N SER A 83 -5.32 -0.21 13.47
CA SER A 83 -6.79 -0.12 13.48
C SER A 83 -7.28 1.33 13.35
N GLY A 84 -6.63 2.27 14.05
CA GLY A 84 -6.90 3.70 13.98
C GLY A 84 -6.57 4.30 12.62
N LEU A 85 -5.45 3.91 12.00
CA LEU A 85 -5.10 4.32 10.65
C LEU A 85 -6.16 3.86 9.64
N VAL A 86 -6.53 2.58 9.66
CA VAL A 86 -7.55 2.02 8.75
C VAL A 86 -8.87 2.78 8.90
N SER A 87 -9.30 3.04 10.13
CA SER A 87 -10.53 3.80 10.43
C SER A 87 -10.48 5.24 9.90
N ASN A 88 -9.28 5.85 9.85
CA ASN A 88 -9.07 7.19 9.32
C ASN A 88 -8.99 7.23 7.79
N LEU A 89 -8.59 6.13 7.13
CA LEU A 89 -8.48 6.05 5.67
C LEU A 89 -9.82 5.74 5.00
N LEU A 90 -10.64 4.86 5.59
CA LEU A 90 -11.92 4.44 5.01
C LEU A 90 -12.85 5.62 4.58
N PRO A 91 -13.01 6.70 5.38
CA PRO A 91 -13.85 7.82 4.98
C PRO A 91 -13.30 8.66 3.83
N LEU A 92 -11.98 8.58 3.55
CA LEU A 92 -11.34 9.38 2.51
C LEU A 92 -11.64 8.85 1.11
N ASN A 93 -11.88 7.54 0.98
CA ASN A 93 -12.28 6.91 -0.27
C ASN A 93 -13.04 5.61 -0.01
N SER A 94 -14.37 5.69 -0.03
CA SER A 94 -15.26 4.54 0.23
C SER A 94 -15.20 3.44 -0.84
N ASN A 95 -14.60 3.72 -2.00
CA ASN A 95 -14.48 2.74 -3.08
C ASN A 95 -13.27 1.81 -2.89
N VAL A 96 -12.37 2.14 -1.96
CA VAL A 96 -11.20 1.31 -1.64
C VAL A 96 -11.53 0.38 -0.49
N SER A 97 -11.36 -0.92 -0.71
CA SER A 97 -11.40 -1.88 0.39
C SER A 97 -10.05 -1.90 1.12
N ILE A 98 -10.05 -1.72 2.44
CA ILE A 98 -8.83 -1.69 3.25
C ILE A 98 -8.86 -2.84 4.26
N LYS A 99 -7.75 -3.57 4.38
CA LYS A 99 -7.56 -4.59 5.41
C LYS A 99 -6.15 -4.55 5.98
N SER A 100 -6.03 -4.80 7.28
CA SER A 100 -4.75 -5.01 7.94
C SER A 100 -4.55 -6.49 8.27
N TYR A 101 -3.31 -6.93 8.21
CA TYR A 101 -2.83 -8.27 8.52
C TYR A 101 -1.56 -8.16 9.35
N GLY A 102 -1.22 -9.20 10.12
CA GLY A 102 0.12 -9.32 10.72
C GLY A 102 1.19 -9.38 9.62
N TYR A 103 2.43 -9.02 9.94
CA TYR A 103 3.52 -9.12 8.95
C TYR A 103 3.72 -10.57 8.50
N SER A 104 3.57 -11.52 9.42
CA SER A 104 3.63 -12.95 9.14
C SER A 104 2.49 -13.47 8.25
N GLU A 105 1.41 -12.71 8.08
CA GLU A 105 0.22 -13.05 7.29
C GLU A 105 0.24 -12.42 5.87
N LYS A 106 1.43 -11.97 5.40
CA LYS A 106 1.62 -11.39 4.06
C LYS A 106 1.04 -12.24 2.93
N ASP A 107 1.17 -13.56 3.01
CA ASP A 107 0.63 -14.48 1.99
C ASP A 107 -0.90 -14.47 1.97
N GLU A 108 -1.55 -14.33 3.12
CA GLU A 108 -3.01 -14.21 3.19
C GLU A 108 -3.48 -12.87 2.61
N CYS A 109 -2.76 -11.80 2.91
CA CYS A 109 -2.99 -10.49 2.33
C CYS A 109 -2.86 -10.52 0.80
N ASP A 110 -1.77 -11.12 0.29
CA ASP A 110 -1.52 -11.27 -1.14
C ASP A 110 -2.64 -12.05 -1.85
N ASN A 111 -3.08 -13.16 -1.25
CA ASN A 111 -4.21 -13.94 -1.72
C ASN A 111 -5.53 -13.14 -1.75
N TRP A 112 -5.74 -12.22 -0.80
CA TRP A 112 -6.93 -11.36 -0.79
C TRP A 112 -6.87 -10.23 -1.82
N LEU A 113 -5.68 -9.66 -2.04
CA LEU A 113 -5.43 -8.67 -3.10
C LEU A 113 -5.53 -9.30 -4.49
N SER A 114 -5.27 -10.60 -4.59
CA SER A 114 -5.32 -11.34 -5.85
C SER A 114 -6.72 -11.79 -6.31
N LYS A 115 -7.70 -11.75 -5.40
CA LYS A 115 -9.10 -12.12 -5.65
C LYS A 115 -9.94 -10.92 -6.04
#